data_AF-A0A9E5WK55-F1
#
_entry.id   AF-A0A9E5WK55-F1
#
_cell.length_a   1.000
_cell.length_b   1.000
_cell.length_c   1.000
_cell.angle_alpha   90.00
_cell.angle_beta   90.00
_cell.angle_gamma   90.00
#
_symmetry.space_group_name_H-M   'P 1'
#
loop_
_entity.id
_entity.type
_entity.pdbx_description
1 polymer ?
#
loop_
_entity_poly.entity_id
_entity_poly.type
_entity_poly.pdbx_seq_one_letter_code
_entity_poly.pdbx_strand_id
1 'polypeptide(L)'
;MAWDRNQMAARAAQELQDGWYVNLGIGIPTLVSNYIPDGIDVTLQSENGMLGMGPFPTEDALDADLINAGKQTITALDRTSYFSSADSFAMIRGGKIAMAILGAMEVGENGD
;
A
#
# COMPACT_ATOMS: atom_id res chain seq x y z
N MET A 1 26.40 -7.99 5.54
CA MET A 1 25.68 -7.27 6.61
C MET A 1 24.20 -7.38 6.28
N ALA A 2 23.34 -7.75 7.23
CA ALA A 2 21.91 -7.84 6.96
C ALA A 2 21.32 -6.43 6.77
N TRP A 3 20.34 -6.29 5.86
CA TRP A 3 19.64 -5.02 5.66
C TRP A 3 18.76 -4.69 6.86
N ASP A 4 18.64 -3.41 7.19
CA ASP A 4 17.60 -2.94 8.10
C ASP A 4 16.23 -2.80 7.40
N ARG A 5 15.18 -2.47 8.17
CA ARG A 5 13.80 -2.35 7.67
C ARG A 5 13.65 -1.26 6.61
N ASN A 6 14.37 -0.15 6.74
CA ASN A 6 14.32 0.97 5.81
C ASN A 6 15.07 0.65 4.52
N GLN A 7 16.21 -0.03 4.62
CA GLN A 7 16.96 -0.52 3.46
C GLN A 7 16.15 -1.54 2.66
N MET A 8 15.44 -2.45 3.32
CA MET A 8 14.50 -3.38 2.66
C MET A 8 13.37 -2.64 1.96
N ALA A 9 12.73 -1.68 2.63
CA ALA A 9 11.65 -0.88 2.04
C ALA A 9 12.12 -0.04 0.84
N ALA A 10 13.28 0.62 0.96
CA ALA A 10 13.88 1.41 -0.10
C ALA A 10 14.23 0.55 -1.32
N ARG A 11 14.72 -0.68 -1.11
CA ARG A 11 14.97 -1.62 -2.21
C ARG A 11 13.66 -2.05 -2.88
N ALA A 12 12.63 -2.40 -2.10
CA ALA A 12 11.33 -2.80 -2.64
C ALA A 12 10.65 -1.67 -3.41
N ALA A 13 10.85 -0.40 -3.00
CA ALA A 13 10.33 0.76 -3.71
C ALA A 13 10.89 0.91 -5.14
N GLN A 14 12.09 0.37 -5.42
CA GLN A 14 12.66 0.36 -6.77
C GLN A 14 11.92 -0.58 -7.74
N GLU A 15 11.05 -1.46 -7.24
CA GLU A 15 10.22 -2.33 -8.09
C GLU A 15 8.96 -1.61 -8.59
N LEU A 16 8.63 -0.44 -8.04
CA LEU A 16 7.47 0.34 -8.43
C LEU A 16 7.67 1.02 -9.78
N GLN A 17 6.60 1.12 -10.56
CA GLN A 17 6.58 1.83 -11.83
C GLN A 17 5.49 2.89 -11.84
N ASP A 18 5.71 3.93 -12.64
CA ASP A 18 4.79 5.05 -12.77
C ASP A 18 3.40 4.59 -13.24
N GLY A 19 2.35 5.13 -12.63
CA GLY A 19 0.95 4.82 -12.90
C GLY A 19 0.43 3.51 -12.31
N TRP A 20 1.23 2.76 -11.54
CA TRP A 20 0.79 1.48 -10.98
C TRP A 20 -0.22 1.63 -9.84
N TYR A 21 -1.16 0.67 -9.79
CA TYR A 21 -2.04 0.43 -8.65
C TYR A 21 -1.41 -0.63 -7.76
N VAL A 22 -1.16 -0.30 -6.50
CA VAL A 22 -0.32 -1.11 -5.60
C VAL A 22 -1.04 -1.37 -4.29
N ASN A 23 -0.95 -2.59 -3.78
CA ASN A 23 -1.37 -2.94 -2.42
C ASN A 23 -0.14 -3.20 -1.55
N LEU A 24 -0.10 -2.58 -0.36
CA LEU A 24 1.01 -2.70 0.58
C LEU A 24 0.51 -3.33 1.88
N GLY A 25 1.05 -4.50 2.23
CA GLY A 25 0.81 -5.13 3.52
C GLY A 25 1.38 -4.33 4.70
N ILE A 26 0.90 -4.64 5.91
CA ILE A 26 1.37 -3.96 7.13
C ILE A 26 2.86 -4.22 7.41
N GLY A 27 3.54 -3.23 7.99
CA GLY A 27 4.92 -3.38 8.46
C GLY A 27 5.96 -2.80 7.51
N ILE A 28 6.91 -3.63 7.04
CA ILE A 28 7.91 -3.17 6.06
C ILE A 28 7.25 -2.70 4.75
N PRO A 29 6.22 -3.38 4.19
CA PRO A 29 5.62 -2.93 2.94
C PRO A 29 4.96 -1.55 3.06
N THR A 30 4.30 -1.20 4.17
CA THR A 30 3.81 0.17 4.40
C THR A 30 4.91 1.23 4.41
N LEU A 31 6.18 0.90 4.71
CA LEU A 31 7.29 1.85 4.64
C LEU A 31 7.71 2.14 3.20
N VAL A 32 7.38 1.26 2.24
CA VAL A 32 7.76 1.40 0.82
C VAL A 32 7.21 2.69 0.23
N SER A 33 6.02 3.14 0.65
CA SER A 33 5.43 4.40 0.18
C SER A 33 6.29 5.63 0.50
N ASN A 34 7.13 5.58 1.55
CA ASN A 34 8.02 6.69 1.90
C ASN A 34 9.28 6.76 1.02
N TYR A 35 9.53 5.75 0.19
CA TYR A 35 10.72 5.61 -0.65
C TYR A 35 10.39 5.55 -2.14
N ILE A 36 9.17 5.89 -2.53
CA ILE A 36 8.79 5.99 -3.95
C ILE A 36 9.74 6.98 -4.64
N PRO A 37 10.43 6.58 -5.72
CA PRO A 37 11.39 7.46 -6.40
C PRO A 37 10.73 8.73 -6.96
N ASP A 38 11.50 9.81 -7.04
CA ASP A 38 11.05 11.03 -7.70
C ASP A 38 10.61 10.75 -9.15
N GLY A 39 9.46 11.30 -9.54
CA GLY A 39 8.90 11.10 -10.88
C GLY A 39 8.13 9.79 -11.08
N ILE A 40 8.00 8.96 -10.03
CA ILE A 40 7.12 7.79 -10.01
C ILE A 40 5.88 8.13 -9.18
N ASP A 41 4.71 8.02 -9.78
CA ASP A 41 3.44 8.18 -9.09
C ASP A 41 2.65 6.87 -9.06
N VAL A 42 2.33 6.37 -7.87
CA VAL A 42 1.54 5.15 -7.68
C VAL A 42 0.25 5.42 -6.93
N THR A 43 -0.78 4.65 -7.24
CA THR A 43 -2.05 4.69 -6.53
C THR A 43 -2.13 3.55 -5.52
N LEU A 44 -2.13 3.89 -4.24
CA LEU A 44 -2.21 2.90 -3.16
C LEU A 44 -3.66 2.44 -2.95
N GLN A 45 -3.86 1.13 -3.03
CA GLN A 45 -5.12 0.48 -2.73
C GLN A 45 -5.13 -0.02 -1.28
N SER A 46 -6.24 0.20 -0.57
CA SER A 46 -6.51 -0.37 0.74
C SER A 46 -7.68 -1.35 0.66
N GLU A 47 -7.48 -2.56 1.15
CA GLU A 47 -8.42 -3.69 1.00
C GLU A 47 -9.77 -3.45 1.66
N ASN A 48 -9.85 -2.54 2.64
CA ASN A 48 -11.10 -2.15 3.30
C ASN A 48 -12.00 -1.21 2.47
N GLY A 49 -11.63 -0.87 1.23
CA GLY A 49 -12.54 -0.19 0.29
C GLY A 49 -12.09 1.19 -0.16
N MET A 50 -10.79 1.40 -0.38
CA MET A 50 -10.24 2.69 -0.80
C MET A 50 -9.18 2.52 -1.89
N LEU A 51 -9.16 3.43 -2.87
CA LEU A 51 -8.12 3.54 -3.88
C LEU A 51 -7.65 4.99 -3.95
N GLY A 52 -6.35 5.22 -3.76
CA GLY A 52 -5.78 6.56 -3.59
C GLY A 52 -5.53 6.95 -2.14
N MET A 53 -5.06 6.00 -1.32
CA MET A 53 -4.70 6.26 0.08
C MET A 53 -3.58 7.32 0.17
N GLY A 54 -3.80 8.34 1.00
CA GLY A 54 -2.83 9.39 1.32
C GLY A 54 -1.95 9.07 2.54
N PRO A 55 -1.12 10.01 2.99
CA PRO A 55 -0.29 9.86 4.19
C PRO A 55 -1.12 9.82 5.49
N PHE A 56 -0.44 9.58 6.61
CA PHE A 56 -1.03 9.76 7.93
C PHE A 56 -1.53 11.21 8.14
N PRO A 57 -2.67 11.40 8.82
CA PRO A 57 -3.22 12.72 9.06
C PRO A 57 -2.43 13.47 10.14
N THR A 58 -2.56 14.79 10.13
CA THR A 58 -2.26 15.65 11.28
C THR A 58 -3.34 15.48 12.36
N GLU A 59 -3.10 15.98 13.59
CA GLU A 59 -4.05 15.81 14.71
C GLU A 59 -5.45 16.39 14.41
N ASP A 60 -5.51 17.49 13.67
CA ASP A 60 -6.74 18.17 13.25
C ASP A 60 -7.47 17.48 12.10
N ALA A 61 -6.82 16.55 11.39
CA ALA A 61 -7.36 15.80 10.27
C ALA A 61 -7.69 14.33 10.64
N LEU A 62 -7.69 13.99 11.93
CA LEU A 62 -8.06 12.66 12.40
C LEU A 62 -9.54 12.37 12.15
N ASP A 63 -9.82 11.28 11.44
CA ASP A 63 -11.17 10.77 11.19
C ASP A 63 -11.21 9.26 11.44
N ALA A 64 -12.14 8.82 12.30
CA ALA A 64 -12.30 7.43 12.68
C ALA A 64 -12.88 6.56 11.55
N ASP A 65 -13.58 7.17 10.61
CA ASP A 65 -14.14 6.47 9.43
C ASP A 65 -13.07 6.28 8.34
N LEU A 66 -11.96 7.02 8.42
CA LEU A 66 -10.90 7.01 7.42
C LEU A 66 -9.65 6.27 7.90
N ILE A 67 -9.68 4.95 7.74
CA ILE A 67 -8.60 4.05 8.19
C ILE A 67 -8.06 3.18 7.04
N ASN A 68 -6.80 2.76 7.17
CA ASN A 68 -6.21 1.74 6.30
C ASN A 68 -6.51 0.30 6.79
N ALA A 69 -6.05 -0.69 6.03
CA ALA A 69 -6.15 -2.11 6.39
C ALA A 69 -5.55 -2.47 7.76
N GLY A 70 -4.56 -1.69 8.22
CA GLY A 70 -3.90 -1.80 9.53
C GLY A 70 -4.64 -1.10 10.68
N LYS A 71 -5.84 -0.54 10.43
CA LYS A 71 -6.67 0.18 11.42
C LYS A 71 -5.99 1.45 11.96
N GLN A 72 -5.12 2.05 11.14
CA GLN A 72 -4.52 3.36 11.41
C GLN A 72 -5.29 4.41 10.63
N THR A 73 -5.50 5.59 11.23
CA THR A 73 -6.10 6.74 10.55
C THR A 73 -5.21 7.21 9.41
N ILE A 74 -5.79 7.53 8.27
CA ILE A 74 -5.10 7.98 7.05
C ILE A 74 -5.81 9.20 6.47
N THR A 75 -5.25 9.77 5.41
CA THR A 75 -5.90 10.84 4.61
C THR A 75 -6.30 10.33 3.24
N ALA A 76 -7.19 11.07 2.59
CA ALA A 76 -7.57 10.86 1.20
C ALA A 76 -6.85 11.86 0.29
N LEU A 77 -6.43 11.41 -0.90
CA LEU A 77 -5.99 12.27 -1.98
C LEU A 77 -7.18 12.78 -2.80
N ASP A 78 -7.01 13.86 -3.57
CA ASP A 78 -8.07 14.41 -4.46
C ASP A 78 -8.62 13.40 -5.48
N ARG A 79 -7.82 12.39 -5.81
CA ARG A 79 -8.16 11.29 -6.72
C ARG A 79 -8.73 10.04 -6.02
N THR A 80 -9.04 10.13 -4.73
CA THR A 80 -9.52 8.98 -3.94
C THR A 80 -10.89 8.50 -4.42
N SER A 81 -11.08 7.19 -4.46
CA SER A 81 -12.39 6.56 -4.59
C SER A 81 -12.63 5.56 -3.46
N TYR A 82 -13.89 5.48 -3.03
CA TYR A 82 -14.38 4.53 -2.03
C TYR A 82 -15.31 3.50 -2.67
N PHE A 83 -15.28 2.28 -2.15
CA PHE A 83 -16.07 1.16 -2.67
C PHE A 83 -16.31 0.10 -1.60
N SER A 84 -17.25 -0.81 -1.87
CA SER A 84 -17.56 -1.90 -0.96
C SER A 84 -16.39 -2.88 -0.83
N SER A 85 -16.34 -3.66 0.25
CA SER A 85 -15.37 -4.77 0.34
C SER A 85 -15.54 -5.79 -0.78
N ALA A 86 -16.76 -5.99 -1.28
CA ALA A 86 -17.01 -6.89 -2.41
C ALA A 86 -16.28 -6.40 -3.69
N ASP A 87 -16.37 -5.11 -3.99
CA ASP A 87 -15.69 -4.49 -5.13
C ASP A 87 -14.17 -4.45 -4.92
N SER A 88 -13.72 -4.17 -3.69
CA SER A 88 -12.30 -4.21 -3.31
C SER A 88 -11.67 -5.56 -3.62
N PHE A 89 -12.29 -6.64 -3.15
CA PHE A 89 -11.80 -7.99 -3.42
C PHE A 89 -12.07 -8.43 -4.87
N ALA A 90 -13.07 -7.89 -5.57
CA ALA A 90 -13.24 -8.11 -7.00
C ALA A 90 -12.08 -7.49 -7.80
N MET A 91 -11.62 -6.29 -7.43
CA MET A 91 -10.45 -5.62 -8.00
C MET A 91 -9.17 -6.45 -7.79
N ILE A 92 -8.92 -6.88 -6.54
CA ILE A 92 -7.76 -7.70 -6.18
C ILE A 92 -7.81 -9.04 -6.92
N ARG A 93 -8.90 -9.82 -6.77
CA ARG A 93 -9.04 -11.15 -7.36
C ARG A 93 -9.07 -11.12 -8.89
N GLY A 94 -9.57 -10.04 -9.47
CA GLY A 94 -9.61 -9.80 -10.90
C GLY A 94 -8.25 -9.40 -11.50
N GLY A 95 -7.17 -9.38 -10.71
CA GLY A 95 -5.83 -9.04 -11.16
C GLY A 95 -5.68 -7.59 -11.62
N LYS A 96 -6.43 -6.66 -11.01
CA LYS A 96 -6.39 -5.23 -11.36
C LYS A 96 -5.37 -4.43 -10.56
N ILE A 97 -4.75 -5.05 -9.56
CA ILE A 97 -3.63 -4.50 -8.80
C ILE A 97 -2.33 -4.98 -9.47
N ALA A 98 -1.48 -4.04 -9.86
CA ALA A 98 -0.25 -4.34 -10.60
C ALA A 98 0.80 -5.02 -9.71
N MET A 99 0.84 -4.67 -8.42
CA MET A 99 1.79 -5.22 -7.46
C MET A 99 1.20 -5.31 -6.05
N ALA A 100 1.48 -6.41 -5.36
CA ALA A 100 1.24 -6.57 -3.94
C ALA A 100 2.58 -6.84 -3.23
N ILE A 101 2.88 -6.07 -2.19
CA ILE A 101 4.10 -6.27 -1.38
C ILE A 101 3.67 -6.71 0.02
N LEU A 102 4.14 -7.89 0.43
CA LEU A 102 3.71 -8.55 1.67
C LEU A 102 4.93 -8.92 2.52
N GLY A 103 4.71 -9.02 3.83
CA GLY A 103 5.65 -9.69 4.73
C GLY A 103 5.38 -11.19 4.76
N ALA A 104 6.42 -11.98 5.04
CA ALA A 104 6.32 -13.43 5.19
C ALA A 104 7.18 -13.89 6.37
N MET A 105 6.79 -14.99 7.03
CA MET A 105 7.63 -15.66 8.02
C MET A 105 8.64 -16.56 7.33
N GLU A 106 8.20 -17.29 6.31
CA GLU A 106 8.97 -18.22 5.49
C GLU A 106 8.46 -18.10 4.04
N VAL A 107 9.31 -18.42 3.08
CA VAL A 107 8.96 -18.48 1.65
C VAL A 107 9.58 -19.75 1.08
N GLY A 108 8.78 -20.61 0.46
CA GLY A 108 9.24 -21.83 -0.19
C GLY A 108 9.98 -21.53 -1.50
N GLU A 109 10.90 -22.41 -1.91
CA GLU A 109 11.61 -22.26 -3.19
C GLU A 109 10.64 -22.29 -4.40
N ASN A 110 9.50 -22.96 -4.25
CA ASN A 110 8.41 -23.01 -5.22
C ASN A 110 7.51 -21.77 -5.20
N GLY A 111 7.71 -20.84 -4.27
CA GLY A 111 6.94 -19.60 -4.14
C GLY A 111 5.74 -19.67 -3.19
N ASP A 112 5.62 -20.72 -2.36
CA ASP A 112 4.65 -20.77 -1.24
C ASP A 112 5.01 -19.80 -0.12
#